data_AF-A0A9X0J8J1-F1
#
_entry.id   AF-A0A9X0J8J1-F1
#
_cell.length_a   1.000
_cell.length_b   1.000
_cell.length_c   1.000
_cell.angle_alpha   90.00
_cell.angle_beta   90.00
_cell.angle_gamma   90.00
#
_symmetry.space_group_name_H-M   'P 1'
#
loop_
_entity.id
_entity.type
_entity.pdbx_description
1 polymer ?
#
loop_
_entity_poly.entity_id
_entity_poly.type
_entity_poly.pdbx_seq_one_letter_code
_entity_poly.pdbx_strand_id
1 'polypeptide(L)'
;MLKLKFIVPLLIIISAAVWWLMPHYSDEDKGYYIAMFCTLTHDGRGNTAQDMQQIIEGSNSDYALQKIHFQQGLADHLQAVWQDLSPEQQQQAQQENLSCRRLMSEKLLPGQPVQ
;
A
#
# COMPACT_ATOMS: atom_id res chain seq x y z
N MET A 1 -1.62 9.98 -41.40
CA MET A 1 -0.83 10.92 -40.57
C MET A 1 -1.76 11.52 -39.53
N LEU A 2 -1.77 11.01 -38.30
CA LEU A 2 -2.57 11.60 -37.21
C LEU A 2 -2.03 13.01 -36.96
N LYS A 3 -2.84 14.04 -37.25
CA LYS A 3 -2.39 15.42 -37.03
C LYS A 3 -2.25 15.65 -35.53
N LEU A 4 -1.23 16.40 -35.12
CA LEU A 4 -0.93 16.73 -33.72
C LEU A 4 -2.16 17.26 -32.96
N LYS A 5 -3.05 17.98 -33.67
CA LYS A 5 -4.36 18.45 -33.19
C LYS A 5 -5.31 17.36 -32.68
N PHE A 6 -5.16 16.11 -33.13
CA PHE A 6 -5.94 14.97 -32.66
C PHE A 6 -5.18 14.11 -31.63
N ILE A 7 -3.84 14.11 -31.66
CA ILE A 7 -3.02 13.36 -30.70
C ILE A 7 -3.12 13.97 -29.30
N VAL A 8 -3.00 15.30 -29.19
CA VAL A 8 -3.03 16.00 -27.89
C VAL A 8 -4.34 15.74 -27.12
N PRO A 9 -5.55 15.95 -27.68
CA PRO A 9 -6.78 15.66 -26.95
C PRO A 9 -6.94 14.17 -26.63
N LEU A 10 -6.47 13.28 -27.52
CA LEU A 10 -6.49 11.84 -27.26
C LEU A 10 -5.63 11.48 -26.04
N LEU A 11 -4.42 12.03 -25.94
CA LEU A 11 -3.55 11.79 -24.78
C LEU A 11 -4.18 12.31 -23.48
N ILE A 12 -4.85 13.46 -23.51
CA ILE A 12 -5.54 14.00 -22.34
C ILE A 12 -6.65 13.03 -21.89
N ILE A 13 -7.46 12.52 -22.83
CA ILE A 13 -8.52 11.56 -22.53
C ILE A 13 -7.94 10.27 -21.94
N ILE A 14 -6.84 9.76 -22.50
CA ILE A 14 -6.16 8.56 -22.00
C ILE A 14 -5.63 8.80 -20.57
N SER A 15 -4.93 9.90 -20.33
CA SER A 15 -4.41 10.23 -18.99
C SER A 15 -5.53 10.38 -17.96
N ALA A 16 -6.63 11.04 -18.33
CA ALA A 16 -7.80 11.18 -17.46
C ALA A 16 -8.46 9.82 -17.17
N ALA A 17 -8.58 8.95 -18.17
CA ALA A 17 -9.10 7.60 -18.00
C ALA A 17 -8.22 6.75 -17.08
N VAL A 18 -6.89 6.82 -17.24
CA VAL A 18 -5.94 6.12 -16.36
C VAL A 18 -6.06 6.65 -14.93
N TRP A 19 -6.07 7.96 -14.73
CA TRP A 19 -6.21 8.55 -13.40
C TRP A 19 -7.53 8.16 -12.74
N TRP A 20 -8.63 8.12 -13.50
CA TRP A 20 -9.95 7.72 -13.00
C TRP A 20 -10.04 6.25 -12.61
N LEU A 21 -9.37 5.38 -13.36
CA LEU A 21 -9.38 3.92 -13.12
C LEU A 21 -8.38 3.49 -12.05
N MET A 22 -7.40 4.32 -11.70
CA MET A 22 -6.41 4.01 -10.68
C MET A 22 -7.04 4.14 -9.29
N PRO A 23 -6.95 3.11 -8.43
CA PRO A 23 -7.55 3.19 -7.10
C PRO A 23 -6.84 4.23 -6.24
N HIS A 24 -7.60 5.16 -5.66
CA HIS A 24 -7.11 6.14 -4.69
C HIS A 24 -7.35 5.64 -3.28
N TYR A 25 -6.28 5.25 -2.60
CA TYR A 25 -6.31 4.87 -1.19
C TYR A 25 -6.11 6.10 -0.29
N SER A 26 -6.86 6.15 0.81
CA SER A 26 -6.70 7.22 1.79
C SER A 26 -5.35 7.11 2.51
N ASP A 27 -4.85 8.23 3.05
CA ASP A 27 -3.60 8.20 3.81
C ASP A 27 -3.75 7.41 5.14
N GLU A 28 -4.96 7.37 5.69
CA GLU A 28 -5.32 6.55 6.85
C GLU A 28 -5.20 5.05 6.52
N ASP A 29 -5.79 4.60 5.41
CA ASP A 29 -5.72 3.20 4.97
C ASP A 29 -4.26 2.80 4.74
N LYS A 30 -3.48 3.61 4.03
CA LYS A 30 -2.05 3.34 3.82
C LYS A 30 -1.30 3.23 5.14
N GLY A 31 -1.53 4.15 6.07
CA GLY A 31 -0.91 4.13 7.40
C GLY A 31 -1.26 2.86 8.19
N TYR A 32 -2.52 2.45 8.16
CA TYR A 32 -2.98 1.20 8.79
C TYR A 32 -2.31 -0.03 8.18
N TYR A 33 -2.28 -0.14 6.85
CA TYR A 33 -1.63 -1.26 6.16
C TYR A 33 -0.12 -1.30 6.43
N ILE A 34 0.55 -0.14 6.43
CA ILE A 34 1.98 -0.05 6.77
C ILE A 34 2.23 -0.53 8.20
N ALA A 35 1.45 -0.04 9.16
CA ALA A 35 1.60 -0.44 10.56
C ALA A 35 1.39 -1.95 10.74
N MET A 36 0.33 -2.50 10.16
CA MET A 36 0.04 -3.93 10.22
C MET A 36 1.16 -4.75 9.57
N PHE A 37 1.58 -4.38 8.35
CA PHE A 37 2.66 -5.06 7.63
C PHE A 37 3.96 -5.05 8.44
N CYS A 38 4.33 -3.91 9.02
CA CYS A 38 5.55 -3.78 9.82
C CYS A 38 5.48 -4.56 11.14
N THR A 39 4.32 -4.63 11.79
CA THR A 39 4.12 -5.50 12.95
C THR A 39 4.26 -6.97 12.57
N LEU A 40 3.66 -7.42 11.46
CA LEU A 40 3.80 -8.81 11.00
C LEU A 40 5.24 -9.17 10.67
N THR A 41 5.92 -8.26 9.96
CA THR A 41 7.32 -8.42 9.56
C THR A 41 8.24 -8.48 10.77
N HIS A 42 8.02 -7.64 11.78
CA HIS A 42 8.80 -7.62 13.01
C HIS A 42 8.58 -8.86 13.88
N ASP A 43 7.33 -9.35 13.95
CA ASP A 43 6.98 -10.56 14.71
C ASP A 43 7.46 -11.87 14.04
N GLY A 44 8.09 -11.79 12.86
CA GLY A 44 8.49 -12.96 12.07
C GLY A 44 7.30 -13.77 11.55
N ARG A 45 6.11 -13.16 11.48
CA ARG A 45 4.90 -13.77 10.92
C ARG A 45 4.88 -13.60 9.41
N GLY A 46 4.01 -14.37 8.73
CA GLY A 46 3.69 -14.11 7.33
C GLY A 46 3.16 -12.67 7.18
N ASN A 47 3.76 -11.92 6.26
CA ASN A 47 3.41 -10.53 5.93
C ASN A 47 2.83 -10.40 4.51
N THR A 48 2.29 -11.49 3.97
CA THR A 48 1.71 -11.51 2.62
C THR A 48 0.34 -10.84 2.57
N ALA A 49 -0.18 -10.55 1.37
CA ALA A 49 -1.56 -10.11 1.17
C ALA A 49 -2.56 -11.07 1.81
N GLN A 50 -2.33 -12.37 1.73
CA GLN A 50 -3.21 -13.37 2.30
C GLN A 50 -3.21 -13.32 3.84
N ASP A 51 -2.05 -13.13 4.46
CA ASP A 51 -1.94 -12.98 5.92
C ASP A 51 -2.68 -11.72 6.40
N MET A 52 -2.48 -10.60 5.69
CA MET A 52 -3.17 -9.34 5.95
C MET A 52 -4.69 -9.47 5.76
N GLN A 53 -5.14 -10.15 4.70
CA GLN A 53 -6.54 -10.41 4.43
C GLN A 53 -7.18 -11.21 5.56
N GLN A 54 -6.52 -12.28 6.02
CA GLN A 54 -7.03 -13.11 7.10
C GLN A 54 -7.19 -12.31 8.40
N ILE A 55 -6.27 -11.39 8.70
CA ILE A 55 -6.35 -10.54 9.88
C ILE A 55 -7.49 -9.52 9.75
N ILE A 56 -7.55 -8.79 8.63
CA ILE A 56 -8.56 -7.77 8.38
C ILE A 56 -9.95 -8.38 8.35
N GLU A 57 -10.19 -9.35 7.48
CA GLU A 57 -11.51 -9.97 7.33
C GLU A 57 -11.87 -10.85 8.53
N GLY A 58 -10.89 -11.48 9.18
CA GLY A 58 -11.10 -12.25 10.40
C GLY A 58 -11.49 -11.38 11.60
N SER A 59 -11.13 -10.10 11.60
CA SER A 59 -11.52 -9.14 12.65
C SER A 59 -12.97 -8.66 12.53
N ASN A 60 -13.64 -8.88 11.39
CA ASN A 60 -15.01 -8.44 11.09
C ASN A 60 -16.10 -9.32 11.75
N SER A 61 -16.04 -9.47 13.08
CA SER A 61 -17.09 -10.15 13.85
C SER A 61 -18.47 -9.45 13.75
N ASP A 62 -19.56 -10.16 14.07
CA ASP A 62 -20.92 -9.60 13.99
C ASP A 62 -21.19 -8.41 14.92
N TYR A 63 -20.37 -8.25 15.95
CA TYR A 63 -20.42 -7.13 16.90
C TYR A 63 -19.30 -6.09 16.66
N ALA A 64 -18.57 -6.19 15.54
CA ALA A 64 -17.55 -5.20 15.21
C ALA A 64 -18.20 -3.82 14.98
N LEU A 65 -17.76 -2.82 15.76
CA LEU A 65 -18.21 -1.43 15.66
C LEU A 65 -18.02 -0.86 14.25
N GLN A 66 -16.93 -1.26 13.60
CA GLN A 66 -16.63 -0.89 12.22
C GLN A 66 -16.09 -2.13 11.51
N LYS A 67 -16.75 -2.53 10.43
CA LYS A 67 -16.26 -3.57 9.53
C LYS A 67 -15.38 -2.90 8.49
N ILE A 68 -14.17 -3.43 8.31
CA ILE A 68 -13.21 -2.93 7.32
C ILE A 68 -13.00 -4.00 6.25
N HIS A 69 -12.99 -3.59 4.99
CA HIS A 69 -12.79 -4.53 3.90
C HIS A 69 -11.34 -4.56 3.47
N PHE A 70 -10.85 -5.77 3.21
CA PHE A 70 -9.52 -5.96 2.69
C PHE A 70 -9.39 -5.36 1.28
N GLN A 71 -8.33 -4.58 1.10
CA GLN A 71 -7.99 -3.89 -0.14
C GLN A 71 -6.78 -4.60 -0.76
N GLN A 72 -7.06 -5.60 -1.61
CA GLN A 72 -6.04 -6.40 -2.29
C GLN A 72 -4.99 -5.53 -2.99
N GLY A 73 -5.40 -4.52 -3.75
CA GLY A 73 -4.47 -3.66 -4.49
C GLY A 73 -3.52 -2.87 -3.60
N LEU A 74 -3.95 -2.46 -2.40
CA LEU A 74 -3.06 -1.78 -1.45
C LEU A 74 -2.06 -2.76 -0.84
N ALA A 75 -2.51 -3.95 -0.44
CA ALA A 75 -1.64 -5.00 0.08
C ALA A 75 -0.59 -5.47 -0.95
N ASP A 76 -0.96 -5.59 -2.21
CA ASP A 76 -0.04 -5.94 -3.30
C ASP A 76 0.95 -4.80 -3.56
N HIS A 77 0.51 -3.55 -3.49
CA HIS A 77 1.39 -2.40 -3.61
C HIS A 77 2.40 -2.34 -2.46
N LEU A 78 2.01 -2.67 -1.22
CA LEU A 78 2.95 -2.82 -0.10
C LEU A 78 4.00 -3.90 -0.37
N GLN A 79 3.59 -5.07 -0.88
CA GLN A 79 4.53 -6.13 -1.23
C GLN A 79 5.50 -5.71 -2.33
N ALA A 80 5.02 -4.99 -3.36
CA ALA A 80 5.88 -4.47 -4.41
C ALA A 80 6.92 -3.48 -3.86
N VAL A 81 6.49 -2.56 -2.97
CA VAL A 81 7.41 -1.65 -2.28
C VAL A 81 8.42 -2.41 -1.42
N TRP A 82 7.98 -3.44 -0.70
CA TRP A 82 8.87 -4.29 0.10
C TRP A 82 9.93 -5.00 -0.76
N GLN A 83 9.52 -5.54 -1.91
CA GLN A 83 10.41 -6.23 -2.85
C GLN A 83 11.42 -5.28 -3.53
N ASP A 84 11.08 -3.99 -3.67
CA ASP A 84 11.96 -2.95 -4.18
C ASP A 84 13.04 -2.52 -3.16
N LEU A 85 12.86 -2.81 -1.87
CA LEU A 85 13.86 -2.54 -0.84
C LEU A 85 15.11 -3.41 -1.03
N SER A 86 16.28 -2.86 -0.70
CA SER A 86 17.51 -3.65 -0.69
C SER A 86 17.47 -4.73 0.39
N PRO A 87 18.26 -5.82 0.26
CA PRO A 87 18.33 -6.84 1.30
C PRO A 87 18.72 -6.29 2.68
N GLU A 88 19.58 -5.27 2.72
CA GLU A 88 19.98 -4.58 3.95
C GLU A 88 18.81 -3.81 4.57
N GLN A 89 18.02 -3.11 3.76
CA GLN A 89 16.82 -2.39 4.20
C GLN A 89 15.74 -3.36 4.70
N GLN A 90 15.54 -4.48 4.01
CA GLN A 90 14.62 -5.53 4.45
C GLN A 90 15.05 -6.11 5.80
N GLN A 91 16.34 -6.40 5.97
CA GLN A 91 16.87 -6.92 7.24
C GLN A 91 16.70 -5.90 8.38
N GLN A 92 16.99 -4.62 8.13
CA GLN A 92 16.79 -3.56 9.11
C GLN A 92 15.30 -3.41 9.48
N ALA A 93 14.41 -3.46 8.48
CA ALA A 93 12.96 -3.36 8.68
C ALA A 93 12.38 -4.57 9.44
N GLN A 94 12.95 -5.76 9.27
CA GLN A 94 12.60 -6.94 10.08
C GLN A 94 13.00 -6.77 11.54
N GLN A 95 14.20 -6.25 11.79
CA GLN A 95 14.72 -6.09 13.15
C GLN A 95 14.05 -4.95 13.92
N GLU A 96 13.71 -3.85 13.24
CA GLU A 96 13.19 -2.65 13.88
C GLU A 96 11.91 -2.16 13.21
N ASN A 97 10.78 -2.26 13.94
CA ASN A 97 9.47 -1.82 13.46
C ASN A 97 9.47 -0.34 13.03
N LEU A 98 10.13 0.56 13.76
CA LEU A 98 10.24 1.97 13.38
C LEU A 98 10.97 2.16 12.05
N SER A 99 12.02 1.39 11.79
CA SER A 99 12.73 1.41 10.51
C SER A 99 11.84 0.92 9.37
N CYS A 100 11.06 -0.14 9.59
CA CYS A 100 10.06 -0.59 8.62
C CYS A 100 9.04 0.51 8.30
N ARG A 101 8.43 1.11 9.34
CA ARG A 101 7.41 2.15 9.14
C ARG A 101 7.97 3.34 8.38
N ARG A 102 9.22 3.74 8.64
CA ARG A 102 9.88 4.83 7.91
C ARG A 102 10.09 4.50 6.44
N LEU A 103 10.70 3.35 6.14
CA LEU A 103 11.00 2.92 4.77
C LEU A 103 9.73 2.79 3.92
N MET A 104 8.69 2.18 4.50
CA MET A 104 7.41 1.99 3.81
C MET A 104 6.66 3.32 3.63
N SER A 105 6.61 4.17 4.66
CA SER A 105 5.94 5.47 4.58
C SER A 105 6.59 6.42 3.59
N GLU A 106 7.91 6.40 3.45
CA GLU A 106 8.62 7.24 2.46
C GLU A 106 8.13 6.96 1.03
N LYS A 107 7.80 5.70 0.72
CA LYS A 107 7.36 5.27 -0.60
C LYS A 107 5.85 5.39 -0.81
N LEU A 108 5.05 5.09 0.22
CA LEU A 108 3.59 5.03 0.13
C LEU A 108 2.89 6.33 0.55
N LEU A 109 3.52 7.15 1.39
CA LEU A 109 3.00 8.37 2.00
C LEU A 109 4.01 9.54 1.89
N PRO A 110 4.40 9.95 0.66
CA PRO A 110 5.42 10.99 0.50
C PRO A 110 4.95 12.32 1.13
N GLY A 111 5.75 12.87 2.04
CA GLY A 111 5.50 14.16 2.69
C GLY A 111 4.68 14.11 3.98
N GLN A 112 4.29 12.93 4.46
CA GLN A 112 3.60 12.73 5.75
C GLN A 112 4.61 12.34 6.85
N PRO A 113 4.47 12.83 8.09
CA PRO A 113 5.29 12.37 9.20
C PRO A 113 4.97 10.91 9.54
N VAL A 114 6.02 10.12 9.82
CA VAL A 114 5.88 8.75 10.33
C VAL A 114 5.36 8.85 11.77
N GLN A 115 4.07 8.55 11.96
CA GLN A 115 3.47 8.31 13.29
C GLN A 115 3.89 6.93 13.81
#